data_AF-A0A6G0JD66-F1
#
_entry.id   AF-A0A6G0JD66-F1
#
_cell.length_a   1.000
_cell.length_b   1.000
_cell.length_c   1.000
_cell.angle_alpha   90.00
_cell.angle_beta   90.00
_cell.angle_gamma   90.00
#
_symmetry.space_group_name_H-M   'P 1'
#
loop_
_entity.id
_entity.type
_entity.pdbx_description
1 polymer ?
#
loop_
_entity_poly.entity_id
_entity_poly.type
_entity_poly.pdbx_seq_one_letter_code
_entity_poly.pdbx_strand_id
1 'polypeptide(L)'
;MVDGYYQLLMRESDIPLTAVSTHSGMLWEWLVMPQGLSNAPATFNRLVTQLFRPMRQFVQTYFDDIFLHSRASEWKTAVEAHLGHLREVLLCMRENRLYANINK
;
A
#
# COMPACT_ATOMS: atom_id res chain seq x y z
N MET A 1 -3.83 6.02 -1.44
CA MET A 1 -3.63 5.34 -2.76
C MET A 1 -4.98 4.94 -3.38
N VAL A 2 -5.47 5.57 -4.47
CA VAL A 2 -6.77 5.14 -5.10
C VAL A 2 -6.69 3.72 -5.70
N ASP A 3 -5.49 3.26 -6.05
CA ASP A 3 -5.26 1.96 -6.69
C ASP A 3 -4.40 1.00 -5.84
N GLY A 4 -4.38 1.21 -4.52
CA GLY A 4 -3.55 0.40 -3.61
C GLY A 4 -3.91 -1.09 -3.65
N TYR A 5 -5.20 -1.41 -3.80
CA TYR A 5 -5.70 -2.78 -3.76
C TYR A 5 -5.24 -3.60 -4.96
N TYR A 6 -5.15 -2.99 -6.15
CA TYR A 6 -4.68 -3.66 -7.36
C TYR A 6 -3.20 -4.08 -7.33
N GLN A 7 -2.46 -3.72 -6.27
CA GLN A 7 -1.08 -4.15 -6.05
C GLN A 7 -0.99 -5.44 -5.23
N LEU A 8 -2.09 -5.91 -4.64
CA LEU A 8 -2.14 -7.13 -3.85
C LEU A 8 -2.63 -8.28 -4.71
N LEU A 9 -1.85 -9.35 -4.79
CA LEU A 9 -2.27 -10.58 -5.47
C LEU A 9 -3.42 -11.24 -4.72
N MET A 10 -4.40 -11.71 -5.48
CA MET A 10 -5.40 -12.64 -4.95
C MET A 10 -4.72 -13.96 -4.61
N ARG A 11 -5.22 -14.63 -3.57
CA ARG A 11 -4.85 -16.02 -3.31
C ARG A 11 -5.38 -16.88 -4.46
N GLU A 12 -4.55 -17.76 -5.00
CA GLU A 12 -4.90 -18.59 -6.16
C GLU A 12 -6.23 -19.35 -6.01
N SER A 13 -6.50 -19.90 -4.82
CA SER A 13 -7.77 -20.59 -4.51
C SER A 13 -9.00 -19.70 -4.56
N ASP A 14 -8.83 -18.39 -4.40
CA ASP A 14 -9.92 -17.44 -4.24
C ASP A 14 -10.16 -16.65 -5.55
N ILE A 15 -9.28 -16.79 -6.56
CA ILE A 15 -9.42 -16.14 -7.87
C ILE A 15 -10.77 -16.48 -8.53
N PRO A 16 -11.24 -17.74 -8.58
CA PRO A 16 -12.52 -18.07 -9.21
C PRO A 16 -13.73 -17.43 -8.52
N LEU A 17 -13.61 -17.04 -7.25
CA LEU A 17 -14.67 -16.36 -6.49
C LEU A 17 -14.84 -14.90 -6.89
N THR A 18 -13.89 -14.36 -7.66
CA THR A 18 -13.92 -12.98 -8.16
C THR A 18 -14.47 -12.89 -9.58
N ALA A 19 -15.03 -13.98 -10.13
CA ALA A 19 -15.55 -14.02 -11.48
C ALA A 19 -16.64 -12.95 -11.72
N VAL A 20 -16.49 -12.18 -12.80
CA VAL A 20 -17.46 -11.17 -13.26
C VAL A 20 -17.80 -11.40 -14.72
N SER A 21 -19.04 -11.09 -15.11
CA SER A 21 -19.50 -11.16 -16.50
C SER A 21 -19.64 -9.76 -17.11
N THR A 22 -19.19 -9.58 -18.34
CA THR A 22 -19.51 -8.39 -19.14
C THR A 22 -20.91 -8.49 -19.76
N HIS A 23 -21.43 -7.38 -20.29
CA HIS A 23 -22.70 -7.36 -21.04
C HIS A 23 -22.69 -8.27 -22.28
N SER A 24 -21.52 -8.60 -22.82
CA SER A 24 -21.36 -9.56 -23.93
C SER A 24 -21.36 -11.03 -23.47
N GLY A 25 -21.47 -11.30 -22.18
CA GLY A 25 -21.41 -12.65 -21.61
C GLY A 25 -20.00 -13.21 -21.43
N MET A 26 -18.95 -12.40 -21.62
CA MET A 26 -17.57 -12.83 -21.36
C MET A 26 -17.30 -12.87 -19.86
N LEU A 27 -16.65 -13.93 -19.39
CA LEU A 27 -16.27 -14.11 -18.00
C LEU A 27 -14.81 -13.69 -17.78
N TRP A 28 -14.57 -12.95 -16.70
CA TRP A 28 -13.25 -12.50 -16.27
C TRP A 28 -13.08 -12.76 -14.78
N GLU A 29 -11.85 -13.01 -14.36
CA GLU A 29 -11.49 -13.18 -12.95
C GLU A 29 -10.38 -12.19 -12.58
N TRP A 30 -10.34 -11.79 -11.32
CA TRP A 30 -9.35 -10.85 -10.82
C TRP A 30 -8.13 -11.57 -10.25
N LEU A 31 -6.96 -11.29 -10.82
CA LEU A 31 -5.66 -11.80 -10.31
C LEU A 31 -5.09 -10.95 -9.16
N VAL A 32 -5.57 -9.72 -9.06
CA VAL A 32 -5.23 -8.76 -8.00
C VAL A 32 -6.51 -8.35 -7.29
N MET A 33 -6.40 -7.91 -6.03
CA MET A 33 -7.55 -7.57 -5.21
C MET A 33 -8.37 -6.43 -5.83
N PRO A 34 -9.62 -6.69 -6.29
CA PRO A 34 -10.45 -5.65 -6.86
C PRO A 34 -11.05 -4.76 -5.79
N GLN A 35 -11.41 -3.55 -6.19
CA GLN A 35 -12.28 -2.68 -5.39
C GLN A 35 -13.66 -3.35 -5.20
N GLY A 36 -14.31 -3.05 -4.07
CA GLY A 36 -15.64 -3.58 -3.75
C GLY A 36 -15.65 -4.87 -2.94
N LEU A 37 -14.52 -5.55 -2.75
CA LEU A 37 -14.44 -6.65 -1.77
C LEU A 37 -14.52 -6.10 -0.34
N SER A 38 -15.41 -6.67 0.49
CA SER A 38 -15.63 -6.22 1.87
C SER A 38 -14.36 -6.24 2.73
N ASN A 39 -13.45 -7.17 2.46
CA ASN A 39 -12.19 -7.32 3.20
C ASN A 39 -10.98 -6.64 2.54
N ALA A 40 -11.15 -5.94 1.42
CA ALA A 40 -10.04 -5.28 0.74
C ALA A 40 -9.34 -4.23 1.63
N PRO A 41 -10.06 -3.30 2.29
CA PRO A 41 -9.41 -2.29 3.13
C PRO A 41 -8.67 -2.89 4.33
N ALA A 42 -9.24 -3.93 4.96
CA ALA A 42 -8.61 -4.60 6.09
C ALA A 42 -7.33 -5.34 5.68
N THR A 43 -7.35 -5.99 4.52
CA THR A 43 -6.18 -6.72 3.99
C THR A 43 -5.06 -5.76 3.62
N PHE A 44 -5.39 -4.66 2.93
CA PHE A 44 -4.42 -3.63 2.57
C PHE A 44 -3.81 -2.98 3.81
N ASN A 45 -4.63 -2.55 4.78
CA ASN A 45 -4.17 -2.01 6.06
C ASN A 45 -3.20 -2.95 6.77
N ARG A 46 -3.53 -4.25 6.84
CA ARG A 46 -2.66 -5.24 7.48
C ARG A 46 -1.30 -5.32 6.77
N LEU A 47 -1.29 -5.30 5.44
CA LEU A 47 -0.05 -5.32 4.66
C LEU A 47 0.81 -4.09 4.95
N VAL A 48 0.28 -2.87 4.80
CA VAL A 48 1.05 -1.64 5.03
C VAL A 48 1.50 -1.51 6.48
N THR A 49 0.65 -1.90 7.45
CA THR A 49 1.01 -1.85 8.88
C THR A 49 2.17 -2.80 9.20
N GLN A 50 2.17 -4.03 8.67
CA GLN A 50 3.26 -4.98 8.89
C GLN A 50 4.53 -4.53 8.17
N LEU A 51 4.42 -4.06 6.94
CA LEU A 51 5.53 -3.59 6.12
C LEU A 51 6.28 -2.43 6.77
N PHE A 52 5.56 -1.44 7.29
CA PHE A 52 6.15 -0.26 7.92
C PHE A 52 6.37 -0.39 9.43
N ARG A 53 6.06 -1.54 10.04
CA ARG A 53 6.26 -1.79 11.48
C ARG A 53 7.69 -1.50 11.96
N PRO A 54 8.77 -1.82 11.23
CA PRO A 54 10.14 -1.47 11.63
C PRO A 54 10.37 0.04 11.73
N MET A 55 9.60 0.83 10.99
CA MET A 55 9.70 2.29 10.88
C MET A 55 8.59 3.03 11.66
N ARG A 56 7.85 2.35 12.54
CA ARG A 56 6.69 2.89 13.29
C ARG A 56 6.97 4.16 14.10
N GLN A 57 8.24 4.44 14.38
CA GLN A 57 8.68 5.63 15.11
C GLN A 57 8.54 6.93 14.29
N PHE A 58 8.48 6.83 12.95
CA PHE A 58 8.32 7.97 12.05
C PHE A 58 7.32 7.72 10.90
N VAL A 59 6.80 6.50 10.76
CA VAL A 59 5.74 6.13 9.81
C VAL A 59 4.46 5.75 10.56
N GLN A 60 3.33 6.32 10.14
CA GLN A 60 1.99 5.91 10.56
C GLN A 60 1.18 5.53 9.32
N THR A 61 0.35 4.51 9.42
CA THR A 61 -0.52 4.06 8.32
C THR A 61 -1.97 4.14 8.74
N TYR A 62 -2.84 4.66 7.87
CA TYR A 62 -4.27 4.72 8.10
C TYR A 62 -5.02 4.50 6.78
N PHE A 63 -5.73 3.37 6.68
CA PHE A 63 -6.39 2.95 5.45
C PHE A 63 -5.42 2.95 4.26
N ASP A 64 -5.68 3.81 3.28
CA ASP A 64 -4.93 3.85 2.03
C ASP A 64 -3.78 4.86 2.05
N ASP A 65 -3.53 5.50 3.20
CA ASP A 65 -2.58 6.60 3.37
C ASP A 65 -1.43 6.21 4.31
N ILE A 66 -0.23 6.69 3.96
CA ILE A 66 1.01 6.51 4.70
C ILE A 66 1.51 7.91 5.09
N PHE A 67 1.62 8.16 6.39
CA PHE A 67 2.07 9.42 6.96
C PHE A 67 3.50 9.30 7.45
N LEU A 68 4.38 10.16 6.95
CA LEU A 68 5.76 10.27 7.39
C LEU A 68 5.89 11.54 8.24
N HIS A 69 6.38 11.40 9.47
CA HIS A 69 6.66 12.53 10.34
C HIS A 69 8.14 12.55 10.72
N SER A 70 8.69 13.73 10.94
CA SER A 70 10.12 13.88 11.23
C SER A 70 10.32 15.09 12.13
N ARG A 71 11.33 15.02 12.99
CA ARG A 71 11.67 16.10 13.92
C ARG A 71 13.15 16.44 13.75
N ALA A 72 13.48 17.71 13.97
CA ALA A 72 14.88 18.11 14.06
C ALA A 72 15.56 17.40 15.24
N SER A 73 16.85 17.19 15.12
CA SER A 73 17.73 16.68 16.17
C SER A 73 18.93 17.61 16.31
N GLU A 74 19.75 17.43 17.35
CA GLU A 74 20.94 18.28 17.60
C GLU A 74 21.85 18.45 16.37
N TRP A 75 21.86 17.46 15.46
CA TRP A 75 22.78 17.38 14.32
C TRP A 75 22.09 17.44 12.95
N LYS A 76 20.77 17.57 12.89
CA LYS A 76 19.99 17.59 11.64
C LYS A 76 18.77 18.50 11.74
N THR A 77 18.56 19.32 10.73
CA THR A 77 17.29 20.04 10.52
C THR A 77 16.14 19.04 10.31
N ALA A 78 14.90 19.52 10.49
CA ALA A 78 13.71 18.69 10.25
C ALA A 78 13.65 18.18 8.80
N VAL A 79 14.10 18.98 7.83
CA VAL A 79 14.13 18.61 6.40
C VAL A 79 15.15 17.50 6.14
N GLU A 80 16.37 17.61 6.69
CA GLU A 80 17.40 16.57 6.52
C GLU A 80 16.99 15.25 7.18
N ALA A 81 16.36 15.30 8.36
CA ALA A 81 15.77 14.12 8.98
C ALA A 81 14.67 13.51 8.10
N HIS A 82 13.80 14.35 7.52
CA HIS A 82 12.70 13.90 6.67
C HIS A 82 13.18 13.25 5.38
N LEU A 83 14.20 13.81 4.72
CA LEU A 83 14.79 13.21 3.52
C LEU A 83 15.39 11.83 3.81
N GLY A 84 15.99 11.64 4.99
CA GLY A 84 16.47 10.33 5.45
C GLY A 84 15.33 9.32 5.61
N HIS A 85 14.28 9.67 6.36
CA HIS A 85 13.12 8.81 6.54
C HIS A 85 12.39 8.51 5.22
N LEU A 86 12.25 9.50 4.34
CA LEU A 86 11.64 9.33 3.02
C LEU A 86 12.44 8.33 2.19
N ARG A 87 13.77 8.41 2.21
CA ARG A 87 14.64 7.45 1.53
C ARG A 87 14.43 6.03 2.06
N GLU A 88 14.37 5.85 3.38
CA GLU A 88 14.11 4.53 3.99
C GLU A 88 12.74 3.96 3.59
N VAL A 89 11.69 4.78 3.63
CA VAL A 89 10.34 4.37 3.22
C VAL A 89 10.29 3.99 1.74
N LEU A 90 10.84 4.84 0.85
CA LEU A 90 10.84 4.58 -0.59
C LEU A 90 11.68 3.35 -0.96
N LEU A 91 12.77 3.08 -0.24
CA LEU A 91 13.55 1.84 -0.40
C LEU A 91 12.73 0.61 -0.01
N CYS A 92 12.08 0.64 1.15
CA CYS A 92 11.20 -0.44 1.62
C CYS A 92 10.05 -0.70 0.62
N MET A 93 9.41 0.37 0.13
CA MET A 93 8.36 0.29 -0.89
C MET A 93 8.89 -0.37 -2.18
N ARG A 94 10.07 0.04 -2.65
CA ARG A 94 10.70 -0.52 -3.86
C ARG A 94 11.02 -2.00 -3.72
N GLU A 95 11.57 -2.42 -2.58
CA GLU A 95 11.88 -3.84 -2.30
C GLU A 95 10.62 -4.72 -2.29
N ASN A 96 9.49 -4.16 -1.86
CA ASN A 96 8.22 -4.86 -1.76
C ASN A 96 7.28 -4.61 -2.95
N ARG A 97 7.76 -3.92 -4.00
CA ARG A 97 6.98 -3.57 -5.20
C ARG A 97 5.66 -2.86 -4.87
N LEU A 98 5.70 -1.99 -3.87
CA LEU A 98 4.59 -1.11 -3.51
C LEU A 98 4.82 0.27 -4.16
N TYR A 99 3.85 0.74 -4.91
CA TYR A 99 3.93 1.95 -5.73
C TYR A 99 2.96 3.01 -5.22
N ALA A 100 3.48 4.23 -5.02
CA ALA A 100 2.68 5.41 -4.74
C ALA A 100 2.20 6.07 -6.04
N ASN A 101 1.05 6.74 -5.99
CA ASN A 101 0.57 7.61 -7.06
C ASN A 101 1.08 9.03 -6.78
N ILE A 102 1.89 9.59 -7.69
CA ILE A 102 2.49 10.93 -7.55
C ILE A 102 1.49 12.07 -7.81
N ASN A 103 0.40 11.79 -8.52
CA ASN A 103 -0.61 12.77 -8.90
C ASN A 103 -1.73 12.88 -7.85
N LYS A 104 -1.49 12.34 -6.66
CA LYS A 104 -2.45 12.24 -5.56
C LYS A 104 -1.85 12.87 -4.33
#